data_AF-A0A7X6V872-F1
#
_entry.id   AF-A0A7X6V872-F1
#
_cell.length_a   1.000
_cell.length_b   1.000
_cell.length_c   1.000
_cell.angle_alpha   90.00
_cell.angle_beta   90.00
_cell.angle_gamma   90.00
#
_symmetry.space_group_name_H-M   'P 1'
#
loop_
_entity.id
_entity.type
_entity.pdbx_description
1 polymer ?
#
loop_
_entity_poly.entity_id
_entity_poly.type
_entity_poly.pdbx_seq_one_letter_code
_entity_poly.pdbx_strand_id
1 'polypeptide(L)'
;MVDFKKILKRLVFSTILLIAVLVLYASFLSPIPKFFTEGIPYTAYNAENQEAMMLVHGDHLQLMYHFKLAREMITGKIPLFYNLYEFNLGEDTGRRVVDPYYIPYSLVFSVASLLFGDAFGWNISQLLSVATGFFLLFLLARRLAAKDDPEAGIIAFCSAFIASCIPYLWVTLAGGSPTGFGMSLVPGVVLGIHMAVNDRKITGGFLAGIMLLLCYTTDLHCFFFAAITLPLWCAMFWCMSEGWPKNNIKQILRIFLALLPLVICGVIAVLLSDWLRSQYAATDVAGGRSLSSVAANSPSPASIINISIPGQFSQHFNIGIGIAAVLIVCALIMLVFLLYIIFSKYDRDLVSFGEWLTGLLIVLAVIFVIMLALGTNAPKNGLPIRVARKLIPPYSMIRQPVKIFCLLPTLMALSFAISFRYLRRRISHNGTLSACSILICILVLYASSRSTTAGVSLLPKSNTAYAAVVEEAAKTDTVPRAVAIPIWPGDSAWSSLYEFYSIQNGLRMINGYSPVKTSDYMENVFHKFETIAHGQLDDEQIAALQNFGVTAIILHENAFPEKVSPFPAGVALRNLLAHPRLKLLAQD
;
A
#
# COMPACT_ATOMS: atom_id res chain seq x y z
N MET A 1 -20.08 30.21 28.51
CA MET A 1 -20.87 28.97 28.30
C MET A 1 -21.06 28.57 26.82
N VAL A 2 -21.18 29.49 25.86
CA VAL A 2 -21.38 29.14 24.42
C VAL A 2 -20.20 28.36 23.82
N ASP A 3 -18.97 28.65 24.25
CA ASP A 3 -17.77 27.97 23.72
C ASP A 3 -17.62 26.52 24.22
N PHE A 4 -17.99 26.26 25.47
CA PHE A 4 -17.90 24.92 26.07
C PHE A 4 -18.75 23.87 25.33
N LYS A 5 -19.99 24.20 24.95
CA LYS A 5 -20.86 23.30 24.17
C LYS A 5 -20.28 22.97 22.79
N LYS A 6 -19.60 23.93 22.15
CA LYS A 6 -18.98 23.75 20.83
C LYS A 6 -17.74 22.87 20.94
N ILE A 7 -16.92 23.08 21.96
CA ILE A 7 -15.75 22.25 22.27
C ILE A 7 -16.19 20.82 22.57
N LEU A 8 -17.20 20.63 23.44
CA LEU A 8 -17.71 19.30 23.77
C LEU A 8 -18.24 18.55 22.55
N LYS A 9 -19.01 19.21 21.68
CA LYS A 9 -19.49 18.60 20.42
C LYS A 9 -18.34 18.17 19.51
N ARG A 10 -17.29 18.98 19.40
CA ARG A 10 -16.10 18.64 18.61
C ARG A 10 -15.36 17.45 19.20
N LEU A 11 -15.17 17.43 20.51
CA LEU A 11 -14.52 16.30 21.21
C LEU A 11 -15.30 15.01 21.01
N VAL A 12 -16.62 15.02 21.25
CA VAL A 12 -17.48 13.84 21.05
C VAL A 12 -17.38 13.34 19.60
N PHE A 13 -17.44 14.24 18.63
CA PHE A 13 -17.35 13.86 17.22
C PHE A 13 -15.97 13.31 16.83
N SER A 14 -14.88 13.91 17.33
CA SER A 14 -13.53 13.38 17.17
C SER A 14 -13.37 11.99 17.77
N THR A 15 -13.96 11.75 18.95
CA THR A 15 -13.99 10.43 19.58
C THR A 15 -14.75 9.41 18.73
N ILE A 16 -15.89 9.79 18.15
CA ILE A 16 -16.65 8.92 17.23
C ILE A 16 -15.82 8.53 16.01
N LEU A 17 -15.10 9.49 15.41
CA LEU A 17 -14.22 9.20 14.27
C LEU A 17 -13.10 8.23 14.66
N LEU A 18 -12.50 8.40 15.83
CA LEU A 18 -11.46 7.50 16.32
C LEU A 18 -12.00 6.08 16.58
N ILE A 19 -13.17 5.98 17.22
CA ILE A 19 -13.84 4.68 17.45
C ILE A 19 -14.13 4.01 16.11
N ALA A 20 -14.58 4.75 15.10
CA ALA A 20 -14.85 4.19 13.78
C ALA A 20 -13.60 3.60 13.13
N VAL A 21 -12.45 4.27 13.24
CA VAL A 21 -11.16 3.74 12.77
C VAL A 21 -10.79 2.44 13.50
N LEU A 22 -10.96 2.39 14.83
CA LEU A 22 -10.70 1.18 15.62
C LEU A 22 -11.65 0.03 15.25
N VAL A 23 -12.93 0.32 15.02
CA VAL A 23 -13.92 -0.66 14.57
C VAL A 23 -13.52 -1.21 13.19
N LEU A 24 -13.17 -0.34 12.24
CA LEU A 24 -12.70 -0.75 10.92
C LEU A 24 -11.47 -1.66 11.04
N TYR A 25 -10.44 -1.21 11.76
CA TYR A 25 -9.21 -1.96 11.95
C TYR A 25 -9.45 -3.33 12.58
N ALA A 26 -10.21 -3.37 13.69
CA ALA A 26 -10.52 -4.62 14.39
C ALA A 26 -11.41 -5.57 13.55
N SER A 27 -12.32 -5.03 12.73
CA SER A 27 -13.23 -5.86 11.93
C SER A 27 -12.53 -6.54 10.75
N PHE A 28 -11.64 -5.82 10.07
CA PHE A 28 -10.98 -6.33 8.86
C PHE A 28 -9.65 -7.05 9.14
N LEU A 29 -8.97 -6.71 10.24
CA LEU A 29 -7.71 -7.34 10.63
C LEU A 29 -7.86 -8.24 11.86
N SER A 30 -9.06 -8.69 12.20
CA SER A 30 -9.21 -9.73 13.23
C SER A 30 -8.43 -11.00 12.81
N PRO A 31 -7.64 -11.61 13.72
CA PRO A 31 -7.54 -11.37 15.16
C PRO A 31 -6.36 -10.49 15.62
N ILE A 32 -5.72 -9.70 14.76
CA ILE A 32 -4.54 -8.87 15.06
C ILE A 32 -4.67 -8.01 16.33
N PRO A 33 -5.81 -7.40 16.68
CA PRO A 33 -5.91 -6.66 17.94
C PRO A 33 -5.53 -7.48 19.19
N LYS A 34 -5.68 -8.82 19.15
CA LYS A 34 -5.25 -9.73 20.24
C LYS A 34 -3.73 -9.92 20.29
N PHE A 35 -3.06 -9.82 19.14
CA PHE A 35 -1.62 -10.04 18.97
C PHE A 35 -0.85 -8.74 18.70
N PHE A 36 -1.41 -7.60 19.09
CA PHE A 36 -0.97 -6.27 18.64
C PHE A 36 0.52 -5.99 18.93
N THR A 37 1.09 -6.60 19.97
CA THR A 37 2.50 -6.48 20.39
C THR A 37 3.35 -7.71 20.07
N GLU A 38 2.76 -8.76 19.52
CA GLU A 38 3.42 -10.08 19.35
C GLU A 38 3.50 -10.52 17.89
N GLY A 39 2.53 -10.12 17.07
CA GLY A 39 2.46 -10.53 15.68
C GLY A 39 1.95 -9.44 14.76
N ILE A 40 2.10 -9.70 13.47
CA ILE A 40 1.70 -8.81 12.38
C ILE A 40 0.83 -9.58 11.38
N PRO A 41 -0.06 -8.91 10.64
CA PRO A 41 -0.79 -9.59 9.59
C PRO A 41 0.15 -9.99 8.46
N TYR A 42 -0.05 -11.20 7.89
CA TYR A 42 0.69 -11.67 6.71
C TYR A 42 -0.19 -11.88 5.48
N THR A 43 -1.51 -11.94 5.68
CA THR A 43 -2.50 -12.08 4.63
C THR A 43 -3.86 -11.63 5.15
N ALA A 44 -4.80 -11.31 4.26
CA ALA A 44 -6.22 -11.15 4.59
C ALA A 44 -7.10 -12.20 3.90
N TYR A 45 -6.49 -13.27 3.38
CA TYR A 45 -7.25 -14.28 2.64
C TYR A 45 -8.15 -15.05 3.57
N ASN A 46 -9.42 -15.20 3.17
CA ASN A 46 -10.42 -15.96 3.93
C ASN A 46 -10.20 -17.47 3.76
N ALA A 47 -9.04 -17.97 4.21
CA ALA A 47 -8.86 -19.40 4.45
C ALA A 47 -9.49 -19.70 5.81
N GLU A 48 -10.26 -20.79 5.89
CA GLU A 48 -10.87 -21.23 7.14
C GLU A 48 -9.82 -21.31 8.25
N ASN A 49 -10.12 -20.69 9.41
CA ASN A 49 -9.29 -20.62 10.62
C ASN A 49 -7.78 -20.43 10.36
N GLN A 50 -7.35 -19.19 10.08
CA GLN A 50 -5.94 -18.87 10.09
C GLN A 50 -5.42 -18.80 11.53
N GLU A 51 -4.79 -19.88 11.97
CA GLU A 51 -4.06 -19.90 13.24
C GLU A 51 -2.87 -18.94 13.20
N ALA A 52 -2.50 -18.41 14.37
CA ALA A 52 -1.29 -17.61 14.49
C ALA A 52 -0.07 -18.53 14.31
N MET A 53 0.79 -18.20 13.36
CA MET A 53 1.98 -18.99 13.02
C MET A 53 3.24 -18.23 13.33
N MET A 54 4.28 -18.93 13.78
CA MET A 54 5.61 -18.35 13.97
C MET A 54 6.23 -18.00 12.62
N LEU A 55 6.57 -16.73 12.44
CA LEU A 55 7.37 -16.19 11.33
C LEU A 55 7.01 -16.76 9.95
N VAL A 56 5.88 -16.30 9.42
CA VAL A 56 5.44 -16.63 8.06
C VAL A 56 6.24 -15.79 7.05
N HIS A 57 6.79 -16.39 6.01
CA HIS A 57 7.48 -15.65 4.95
C HIS A 57 6.49 -14.83 4.09
N GLY A 58 6.93 -13.68 3.55
CA GLY A 58 6.11 -12.89 2.62
C GLY A 58 6.47 -11.41 2.55
N ASP A 59 5.77 -10.69 1.68
CA ASP A 59 5.97 -9.25 1.43
C ASP A 59 5.82 -8.40 2.70
N HIS A 60 5.02 -8.83 3.68
CA HIS A 60 4.88 -8.18 5.00
C HIS A 60 6.19 -8.11 5.78
N LEU A 61 6.99 -9.19 5.80
CA LEU A 61 8.31 -9.17 6.42
C LEU A 61 9.31 -8.36 5.59
N GLN A 62 9.22 -8.39 4.26
CA GLN A 62 10.08 -7.59 3.38
C GLN A 62 9.85 -6.08 3.55
N LEU A 63 8.58 -5.66 3.60
CA LEU A 63 8.26 -4.26 3.87
C LEU A 63 8.69 -3.87 5.30
N MET A 64 8.50 -4.76 6.28
CA MET A 64 8.99 -4.52 7.64
C MET A 64 10.51 -4.41 7.71
N TYR A 65 11.25 -5.18 6.90
CA TYR A 65 12.71 -5.06 6.79
C TYR A 65 13.12 -3.63 6.38
N HIS A 66 12.47 -3.04 5.38
CA HIS A 66 12.75 -1.65 5.00
C HIS A 66 12.36 -0.64 6.08
N PHE A 67 11.29 -0.89 6.83
CA PHE A 67 10.92 -0.04 7.98
C PHE A 67 11.98 -0.14 9.10
N LYS A 68 12.51 -1.34 9.35
CA LYS A 68 13.62 -1.57 10.28
C LYS A 68 14.89 -0.90 9.79
N LEU A 69 15.21 -0.95 8.50
CA LEU A 69 16.36 -0.23 7.93
C LEU A 69 16.28 1.28 8.23
N ALA A 70 15.11 1.89 8.00
CA ALA A 70 14.90 3.30 8.34
C ALA A 70 15.16 3.57 9.83
N ARG A 71 14.70 2.68 10.73
CA ARG A 71 14.97 2.78 12.16
C ARG A 71 16.46 2.67 12.49
N GLU A 72 17.16 1.68 11.92
CA GLU A 72 18.60 1.47 12.18
C GLU A 72 19.41 2.69 11.70
N MET A 73 19.00 3.35 10.61
CA MET A 73 19.59 4.61 10.16
C MET A 73 19.30 5.78 11.11
N ILE A 74 18.05 5.93 11.56
CA ILE A 74 17.63 7.02 12.48
C ILE A 74 18.32 6.89 13.84
N THR A 75 18.52 5.65 14.30
CA THR A 75 19.21 5.35 15.57
C THR A 75 20.73 5.40 15.44
N GLY A 76 21.27 5.61 14.23
CA GLY A 76 22.71 5.73 13.98
C GLY A 76 23.46 4.41 14.02
N LYS A 77 22.77 3.26 14.03
CA LYS A 77 23.40 1.93 14.01
C LYS A 77 24.02 1.61 12.65
N ILE A 78 23.43 2.15 11.57
CA ILE A 78 24.00 2.11 10.23
C ILE A 78 23.99 3.52 9.61
N PRO A 79 24.89 3.83 8.67
CA PRO A 79 24.88 5.13 8.00
C PRO A 79 23.62 5.34 7.15
N LEU A 80 23.24 6.60 6.93
CA LEU A 80 22.09 6.95 6.08
C LEU A 80 22.27 6.40 4.67
N PHE A 81 21.21 5.77 4.14
CA PHE A 81 21.18 5.16 2.82
C PHE A 81 22.14 3.97 2.65
N TYR A 82 22.38 3.21 3.72
CA TYR A 82 23.12 1.95 3.64
C TYR A 82 22.22 0.77 3.99
N ASN A 83 22.35 -0.29 3.20
CA ASN A 83 21.68 -1.56 3.43
C ASN A 83 22.72 -2.65 3.67
N LEU A 84 23.21 -2.75 4.91
CA LEU A 84 24.35 -3.62 5.23
C LEU A 84 23.98 -5.10 5.35
N TYR A 85 22.71 -5.41 5.57
CA TYR A 85 22.29 -6.76 6.00
C TYR A 85 21.97 -7.71 4.86
N GLU A 86 21.96 -7.25 3.61
CA GLU A 86 21.76 -8.11 2.45
C GLU A 86 22.71 -7.77 1.30
N PHE A 87 22.92 -8.75 0.41
CA PHE A 87 23.80 -8.63 -0.75
C PHE A 87 25.19 -8.07 -0.43
N ASN A 88 25.73 -8.35 0.77
CA ASN A 88 26.98 -7.80 1.26
C ASN A 88 28.15 -8.72 0.89
N LEU A 89 28.79 -8.43 -0.25
CA LEU A 89 29.87 -9.24 -0.84
C LEU A 89 31.26 -8.95 -0.23
N GLY A 90 31.32 -8.56 1.03
CA GLY A 90 32.58 -8.32 1.76
C GLY A 90 32.84 -6.86 2.11
N GLU A 91 32.31 -5.91 1.33
CA GLU A 91 32.52 -4.47 1.54
C GLU A 91 31.22 -3.71 1.85
N ASP A 92 31.20 -2.99 2.98
CA ASP A 92 30.05 -2.17 3.40
C ASP A 92 29.85 -0.93 2.52
N THR A 93 30.93 -0.37 1.97
CA THR A 93 30.92 0.83 1.11
C THR A 93 30.09 0.61 -0.16
N GLY A 94 30.11 -0.61 -0.70
CA GLY A 94 29.31 -1.00 -1.86
C GLY A 94 27.82 -1.07 -1.58
N ARG A 95 27.37 -0.96 -0.32
CA ARG A 95 25.97 -1.12 0.12
C ARG A 95 25.20 0.17 0.33
N ARG A 96 25.70 1.27 -0.24
CA ARG A 96 24.92 2.51 -0.33
C ARG A 96 23.78 2.34 -1.33
N VAL A 97 22.54 2.44 -0.85
CA VAL A 97 21.30 2.41 -1.63
C VAL A 97 20.43 3.57 -1.19
N VAL A 98 20.15 4.50 -2.10
CA VAL A 98 19.24 5.61 -1.78
C VAL A 98 17.81 5.19 -2.09
N ASP A 99 16.97 5.19 -1.06
CA ASP A 99 15.55 4.83 -1.12
C ASP A 99 14.78 5.79 -0.20
N PRO A 100 13.57 6.24 -0.55
CA PRO A 100 12.68 6.91 0.39
C PRO A 100 12.27 6.06 1.62
N TYR A 101 12.49 4.74 1.60
CA TYR A 101 12.18 3.81 2.70
C TYR A 101 10.75 3.98 3.23
N TYR A 102 9.77 4.16 2.33
CA TYR A 102 8.34 4.13 2.68
C TYR A 102 7.88 5.20 3.70
N ILE A 103 8.54 6.36 3.72
CA ILE A 103 8.11 7.53 4.52
C ILE A 103 6.70 7.96 4.09
N PRO A 104 5.78 8.27 5.03
CA PRO A 104 6.03 8.57 6.45
C PRO A 104 5.89 7.39 7.40
N TYR A 105 5.39 6.24 6.94
CA TYR A 105 5.00 5.15 7.84
C TYR A 105 6.18 4.40 8.43
N SER A 106 7.33 4.36 7.75
CA SER A 106 8.57 3.87 8.33
C SER A 106 9.07 4.71 9.51
N LEU A 107 8.81 6.03 9.52
CA LEU A 107 9.14 6.88 10.68
C LEU A 107 8.23 6.59 11.87
N VAL A 108 6.93 6.40 11.60
CA VAL A 108 5.96 5.97 12.61
C VAL A 108 6.38 4.64 13.21
N PHE A 109 6.71 3.66 12.37
CA PHE A 109 7.26 2.37 12.80
C PHE A 109 8.52 2.53 13.63
N SER A 110 9.46 3.36 13.18
CA SER A 110 10.74 3.56 13.84
C SER A 110 10.55 4.06 15.28
N VAL A 111 9.71 5.07 15.48
CA VAL A 111 9.42 5.61 16.82
C VAL A 111 8.66 4.58 17.67
N ALA A 112 7.61 3.96 17.13
CA ALA A 112 6.76 3.05 17.88
C ALA A 112 7.46 1.72 18.24
N SER A 113 8.28 1.18 17.34
CA SER A 113 9.01 -0.07 17.57
C SER A 113 10.11 0.07 18.62
N LEU A 114 10.72 1.25 18.76
CA LEU A 114 11.68 1.52 19.84
C LEU A 114 11.04 1.45 21.23
N LEU A 115 9.75 1.77 21.33
CA LEU A 115 9.04 1.80 22.61
C LEU A 115 8.44 0.44 22.99
N PHE A 116 7.91 -0.30 22.01
CA PHE A 116 7.06 -1.48 22.26
C PHE A 116 7.35 -2.68 21.34
N GLY A 117 8.44 -2.65 20.56
CA GLY A 117 8.85 -3.74 19.68
C GLY A 117 8.26 -3.69 18.26
N ASP A 118 8.81 -4.51 17.37
CA ASP A 118 8.54 -4.49 15.92
C ASP A 118 7.05 -4.71 15.59
N ALA A 119 6.40 -5.67 16.25
CA ALA A 119 4.98 -5.96 16.02
C ALA A 119 4.08 -4.76 16.35
N PHE A 120 4.31 -4.11 17.49
CA PHE A 120 3.59 -2.89 17.86
C PHE A 120 3.85 -1.78 16.83
N GLY A 121 5.11 -1.56 16.46
CA GLY A 121 5.48 -0.54 15.47
C GLY A 121 4.78 -0.74 14.13
N TRP A 122 4.67 -1.99 13.68
CA TRP A 122 3.97 -2.36 12.45
C TRP A 122 2.47 -2.09 12.55
N ASN A 123 1.81 -2.61 13.59
CA ASN A 123 0.37 -2.49 13.75
C ASN A 123 -0.07 -1.04 13.98
N ILE A 124 0.72 -0.23 14.69
CA ILE A 124 0.48 1.22 14.82
C ILE A 124 0.64 1.94 13.49
N SER A 125 1.62 1.57 12.67
CA SER A 125 1.81 2.18 11.35
C SER A 125 0.60 1.89 10.45
N GLN A 126 0.09 0.67 10.47
CA GLN A 126 -1.14 0.32 9.74
C GLN A 126 -2.36 1.08 10.26
N LEU A 127 -2.56 1.12 11.58
CA LEU A 127 -3.68 1.83 12.21
C LEU A 127 -3.65 3.32 11.85
N LEU A 128 -2.47 3.95 11.88
CA LEU A 128 -2.31 5.36 11.51
C LEU A 128 -2.50 5.61 10.00
N SER A 129 -2.16 4.65 9.14
CA SER A 129 -2.53 4.71 7.71
C SER A 129 -4.05 4.72 7.53
N VAL A 130 -4.76 3.77 8.16
CA VAL A 130 -6.23 3.71 8.12
C VAL A 130 -6.84 5.00 8.67
N ALA A 131 -6.34 5.49 9.81
CA ALA A 131 -6.79 6.74 10.41
C ALA A 131 -6.61 7.91 9.44
N THR A 132 -5.43 8.06 8.85
CA THR A 132 -5.09 9.14 7.91
C THR A 132 -6.04 9.12 6.71
N GLY A 133 -6.22 7.96 6.08
CA GLY A 133 -7.13 7.79 4.95
C GLY A 133 -8.58 8.13 5.31
N PHE A 134 -9.07 7.58 6.41
CA PHE A 134 -10.43 7.81 6.89
C PHE A 134 -10.70 9.29 7.20
N PHE A 135 -9.78 9.95 7.92
CA PHE A 135 -9.92 11.38 8.24
C PHE A 135 -9.89 12.27 6.99
N LEU A 136 -8.99 12.00 6.04
CA LEU A 136 -8.91 12.77 4.80
C LEU A 136 -10.14 12.57 3.92
N LEU A 137 -10.64 11.33 3.83
CA LEU A 137 -11.92 11.02 3.16
C LEU A 137 -13.09 11.75 3.82
N PHE A 138 -13.15 11.74 5.16
CA PHE A 138 -14.19 12.44 5.91
C PHE A 138 -14.16 13.94 5.63
N LEU A 139 -12.98 14.56 5.71
CA LEU A 139 -12.82 15.99 5.43
C LEU A 139 -13.23 16.32 4.00
N LEU A 140 -12.79 15.52 3.02
CA LEU A 140 -13.14 15.67 1.62
C LEU A 140 -14.66 15.54 1.39
N ALA A 141 -15.29 14.49 1.90
CA ALA A 141 -16.73 14.28 1.82
C ALA A 141 -17.51 15.42 2.51
N ARG A 142 -17.01 15.94 3.63
CA ARG A 142 -17.66 17.05 4.36
C ARG A 142 -17.69 18.35 3.58
N ARG A 143 -16.69 18.59 2.72
CA ARG A 143 -16.68 19.76 1.82
C ARG A 143 -17.69 19.65 0.69
N LEU A 144 -17.99 18.43 0.26
CA LEU A 144 -18.93 18.14 -0.83
C LEU A 144 -20.37 18.00 -0.31
N ALA A 145 -20.55 17.55 0.93
CA ALA A 145 -21.82 17.58 1.62
C ALA A 145 -22.22 19.05 1.93
N ALA A 146 -23.47 19.42 1.67
CA ALA A 146 -23.95 20.80 1.73
C ALA A 146 -23.54 21.52 3.04
N LYS A 147 -22.96 22.73 2.91
CA LYS A 147 -22.33 23.45 4.03
C LYS A 147 -23.31 23.76 5.17
N ASP A 148 -24.56 24.07 4.80
CA ASP A 148 -25.62 24.46 5.73
C ASP A 148 -26.54 23.30 6.15
N ASP A 149 -26.25 22.07 5.67
CA ASP A 149 -27.05 20.90 6.02
C ASP A 149 -26.64 20.36 7.41
N PRO A 150 -27.58 20.28 8.39
CA PRO A 150 -27.29 19.73 9.71
C PRO A 150 -26.83 18.27 9.67
N GLU A 151 -27.17 17.51 8.62
CA GLU A 151 -26.80 16.09 8.46
C GLU A 151 -25.45 15.88 7.78
N ALA A 152 -24.86 16.93 7.21
CA ALA A 152 -23.64 16.81 6.40
C ALA A 152 -22.44 16.21 7.14
N GLY A 153 -22.40 16.34 8.47
CA GLY A 153 -21.41 15.64 9.30
C GLY A 153 -21.57 14.11 9.28
N ILE A 154 -22.80 13.62 9.44
CA ILE A 154 -23.11 12.19 9.45
C ILE A 154 -22.90 11.60 8.06
N ILE A 155 -23.34 12.31 7.02
CA ILE A 155 -23.19 11.86 5.63
C ILE A 155 -21.72 11.75 5.25
N ALA A 156 -20.92 12.74 5.61
CA ALA A 156 -19.48 12.70 5.37
C ALA A 156 -18.80 11.56 6.14
N PHE A 157 -19.22 11.31 7.39
CA PHE A 157 -18.79 10.16 8.17
C PHE A 157 -19.12 8.85 7.45
N CYS A 158 -20.38 8.65 7.04
CA CYS A 158 -20.82 7.46 6.34
C CYS A 158 -20.10 7.27 4.99
N SER A 159 -19.86 8.36 4.26
CA SER A 159 -19.10 8.35 3.00
C SER A 159 -17.70 7.79 3.20
N ALA A 160 -16.98 8.31 4.19
CA ALA A 160 -15.63 7.89 4.52
C ALA A 160 -15.59 6.46 5.06
N PHE A 161 -16.58 6.09 5.88
CA PHE A 161 -16.68 4.77 6.48
C PHE A 161 -16.90 3.69 5.42
N ILE A 162 -17.90 3.87 4.54
CA ILE A 162 -18.18 2.95 3.43
C ILE A 162 -16.98 2.85 2.49
N ALA A 163 -16.34 3.97 2.16
CA ALA A 163 -15.14 3.97 1.31
C ALA A 163 -13.96 3.23 1.94
N SER A 164 -13.84 3.24 3.27
CA SER A 164 -12.80 2.53 4.01
C SER A 164 -13.10 1.03 4.18
N CYS A 165 -14.33 0.59 3.91
CA CYS A 165 -14.70 -0.84 3.91
C CYS A 165 -14.27 -1.59 2.63
N ILE A 166 -13.54 -0.95 1.72
CA ILE A 166 -13.09 -1.62 0.49
C ILE A 166 -12.08 -2.74 0.80
N PRO A 167 -12.33 -4.01 0.39
CA PRO A 167 -11.45 -5.13 0.71
C PRO A 167 -10.00 -4.92 0.26
N TYR A 168 -9.79 -4.26 -0.90
CA TYR A 168 -8.46 -3.98 -1.45
C TYR A 168 -7.52 -3.28 -0.45
N LEU A 169 -8.02 -2.33 0.35
CA LEU A 169 -7.23 -1.64 1.39
C LEU A 169 -6.68 -2.64 2.40
N TRP A 170 -7.54 -3.53 2.88
CA TRP A 170 -7.22 -4.47 3.95
C TRP A 170 -6.33 -5.60 3.47
N VAL A 171 -6.59 -6.11 2.27
CA VAL A 171 -5.76 -7.16 1.66
C VAL A 171 -4.35 -6.65 1.38
N THR A 172 -4.20 -5.41 0.91
CA THR A 172 -2.87 -4.82 0.68
C THR A 172 -2.14 -4.50 1.97
N LEU A 173 -2.82 -3.98 3.00
CA LEU A 173 -2.20 -3.75 4.31
C LEU A 173 -1.75 -5.07 4.96
N ALA A 174 -2.63 -6.07 5.01
CA ALA A 174 -2.35 -7.34 5.63
C ALA A 174 -1.28 -8.15 4.87
N GLY A 175 -1.29 -8.07 3.54
CA GLY A 175 -0.29 -8.72 2.70
C GLY A 175 1.07 -8.02 2.70
N GLY A 176 1.23 -6.87 3.36
CA GLY A 176 2.51 -6.15 3.38
C GLY A 176 2.80 -5.34 2.13
N SER A 177 1.79 -4.98 1.35
CA SER A 177 1.98 -4.15 0.16
C SER A 177 2.08 -2.67 0.53
N PRO A 178 3.11 -1.94 0.05
CA PRO A 178 3.22 -0.49 0.26
C PRO A 178 2.00 0.29 -0.22
N THR A 179 1.28 -0.24 -1.22
CA THR A 179 0.05 0.38 -1.76
C THR A 179 -1.03 0.56 -0.69
N GLY A 180 -1.12 -0.35 0.29
CA GLY A 180 -2.08 -0.23 1.40
C GLY A 180 -1.80 0.97 2.31
N PHE A 181 -0.52 1.34 2.45
CA PHE A 181 -0.10 2.55 3.15
C PHE A 181 -0.29 3.79 2.26
N GLY A 182 0.22 3.75 1.03
CA GLY A 182 0.21 4.91 0.11
C GLY A 182 -1.19 5.36 -0.29
N MET A 183 -2.17 4.45 -0.41
CA MET A 183 -3.52 4.81 -0.83
C MET A 183 -4.26 5.68 0.19
N SER A 184 -3.85 5.66 1.46
CA SER A 184 -4.43 6.52 2.50
C SER A 184 -4.11 8.02 2.30
N LEU A 185 -3.09 8.34 1.48
CA LEU A 185 -2.63 9.70 1.20
C LEU A 185 -3.34 10.32 -0.02
N VAL A 186 -3.86 9.49 -0.93
CA VAL A 186 -4.56 9.91 -2.15
C VAL A 186 -5.75 10.86 -1.86
N PRO A 187 -6.61 10.62 -0.85
CA PRO A 187 -7.67 11.56 -0.50
C PRO A 187 -7.14 12.95 -0.12
N GLY A 188 -5.94 13.03 0.47
CA GLY A 188 -5.28 14.29 0.81
C GLY A 188 -4.86 15.10 -0.43
N VAL A 189 -4.41 14.42 -1.49
CA VAL A 189 -4.15 15.04 -2.79
C VAL A 189 -5.42 15.69 -3.32
N VAL A 190 -6.52 14.94 -3.38
CA VAL A 190 -7.81 15.40 -3.92
C VAL A 190 -8.43 16.51 -3.06
N LEU A 191 -8.33 16.40 -1.73
CA LEU A 191 -8.73 17.45 -0.79
C LEU A 191 -7.97 18.75 -1.00
N GLY A 192 -6.65 18.68 -1.18
CA GLY A 192 -5.82 19.83 -1.47
C GLY A 192 -6.18 20.50 -2.80
N ILE A 193 -6.42 19.72 -3.86
CA ILE A 193 -6.89 20.24 -5.16
C ILE A 193 -8.26 20.92 -5.00
N HIS A 194 -9.20 20.29 -4.30
CA HIS A 194 -10.50 20.91 -4.03
C HIS A 194 -10.32 22.27 -3.35
N MET A 195 -9.47 22.37 -2.32
CA MET A 195 -9.19 23.64 -1.64
C MET A 195 -8.49 24.65 -2.55
N ALA A 196 -7.57 24.23 -3.40
CA ALA A 196 -6.87 25.12 -4.32
C ALA A 196 -7.79 25.66 -5.43
N VAL A 197 -8.65 24.81 -6.00
CA VAL A 197 -9.53 25.15 -7.13
C VAL A 197 -10.78 25.88 -6.66
N ASN A 198 -11.52 25.33 -5.69
CA ASN A 198 -12.79 25.91 -5.23
C ASN A 198 -12.59 27.08 -4.27
N ASP A 199 -11.70 26.95 -3.28
CA ASP A 199 -11.48 28.03 -2.31
C ASP A 199 -10.41 29.04 -2.76
N ARG A 200 -9.66 28.74 -3.83
CA ARG A 200 -8.53 29.56 -4.30
C ARG A 200 -7.44 29.73 -3.23
N LYS A 201 -7.24 28.71 -2.40
CA LYS A 201 -6.30 28.73 -1.26
C LYS A 201 -4.99 28.04 -1.59
N ILE A 202 -3.89 28.76 -1.40
CA ILE A 202 -2.53 28.21 -1.57
C ILE A 202 -2.22 27.05 -0.60
N THR A 203 -2.83 27.05 0.58
CA THR A 203 -2.71 25.94 1.54
C THR A 203 -3.28 24.63 0.98
N GLY A 204 -4.24 24.71 0.05
CA GLY A 204 -4.72 23.56 -0.71
C GLY A 204 -3.65 22.98 -1.64
N GLY A 205 -2.92 23.84 -2.35
CA GLY A 205 -1.78 23.43 -3.16
C GLY A 205 -0.67 22.79 -2.35
N PHE A 206 -0.35 23.34 -1.18
CA PHE A 206 0.64 22.75 -0.27
C PHE A 206 0.20 21.36 0.23
N LEU A 207 -1.05 21.23 0.67
CA LEU A 207 -1.59 19.94 1.09
C LEU A 207 -1.52 18.91 -0.04
N ALA A 208 -1.96 19.28 -1.25
CA ALA A 208 -1.92 18.39 -2.40
C ALA A 208 -0.49 18.00 -2.79
N GLY A 209 0.43 18.97 -2.80
CA GLY A 209 1.84 18.75 -3.13
C GLY A 209 2.55 17.84 -2.13
N ILE A 210 2.39 18.10 -0.83
CA ILE A 210 2.98 17.25 0.22
C ILE A 210 2.40 15.84 0.17
N MET A 211 1.07 15.70 0.05
CA MET A 211 0.44 14.38 -0.03
C MET A 211 0.88 13.61 -1.28
N LEU A 212 1.07 14.29 -2.41
CA LEU A 212 1.58 13.68 -3.64
C LEU A 212 3.05 13.22 -3.47
N LEU A 213 3.89 14.05 -2.83
CA LEU A 213 5.27 13.66 -2.52
C LEU A 213 5.32 12.48 -1.54
N LEU A 214 4.46 12.47 -0.52
CA LEU A 214 4.36 11.35 0.42
C LEU A 214 3.82 10.08 -0.26
N CYS A 215 2.91 10.20 -1.24
CA CYS A 215 2.54 9.07 -2.09
C CYS A 215 3.77 8.51 -2.79
N TYR A 216 4.68 9.36 -3.31
CA TYR A 216 5.90 8.89 -3.99
C TYR A 216 6.84 8.17 -3.03
N THR A 217 7.07 8.73 -1.85
CA THR A 217 7.96 8.12 -0.86
C THR A 217 7.38 6.87 -0.22
N THR A 218 6.05 6.69 -0.25
CA THR A 218 5.36 5.49 0.27
C THR A 218 5.15 4.40 -0.79
N ASP A 219 4.57 4.72 -1.95
CA ASP A 219 4.34 3.75 -3.03
C ASP A 219 4.27 4.45 -4.39
N LEU A 220 5.18 4.06 -5.28
CA LEU A 220 5.25 4.59 -6.64
C LEU A 220 3.94 4.44 -7.42
N HIS A 221 3.14 3.39 -7.16
CA HIS A 221 1.87 3.21 -7.86
C HIS A 221 0.81 4.23 -7.40
N CYS A 222 0.68 4.45 -6.09
CA CYS A 222 -0.18 5.50 -5.55
C CYS A 222 0.22 6.89 -6.07
N PHE A 223 1.52 7.20 -6.10
CA PHE A 223 2.01 8.44 -6.72
C PHE A 223 1.62 8.54 -8.18
N PHE A 224 1.94 7.52 -8.97
CA PHE A 224 1.66 7.49 -10.39
C PHE A 224 0.18 7.75 -10.65
N PHE A 225 -0.72 6.94 -10.07
CA PHE A 225 -2.16 7.07 -10.30
C PHE A 225 -2.74 8.39 -9.78
N ALA A 226 -2.24 8.92 -8.65
CA ALA A 226 -2.62 10.25 -8.18
C ALA A 226 -2.17 11.36 -9.14
N ALA A 227 -0.94 11.27 -9.67
CA ALA A 227 -0.35 12.25 -10.57
C ALA A 227 -1.08 12.32 -11.93
N ILE A 228 -1.32 11.17 -12.58
CA ILE A 228 -2.06 11.14 -13.87
C ILE A 228 -3.49 11.68 -13.70
N THR A 229 -4.12 11.50 -12.53
CA THR A 229 -5.51 11.94 -12.33
C THR A 229 -5.64 13.41 -11.93
N LEU A 230 -4.54 14.14 -11.65
CA LEU A 230 -4.58 15.57 -11.27
C LEU A 230 -5.38 16.45 -12.24
N PRO A 231 -5.20 16.36 -13.58
CA PRO A 231 -5.95 17.21 -14.51
C PRO A 231 -7.46 16.95 -14.45
N LEU A 232 -7.85 15.69 -14.27
CA LEU A 232 -9.26 15.30 -14.12
C LEU A 232 -9.85 15.89 -12.84
N TRP A 233 -9.16 15.78 -11.70
CA TRP A 233 -9.59 16.39 -10.44
C TRP A 233 -9.73 17.90 -10.53
N CYS A 234 -8.75 18.58 -11.14
CA CYS A 234 -8.80 20.02 -11.38
C CYS A 234 -10.02 20.41 -12.23
N ALA A 235 -10.24 19.72 -13.36
CA ALA A 235 -11.37 19.99 -14.25
C ALA A 235 -12.71 19.77 -13.55
N MET A 236 -12.85 18.66 -12.82
CA MET A 236 -14.05 18.32 -12.06
C MET A 236 -14.39 19.40 -11.02
N PHE A 237 -13.44 19.76 -10.16
CA PHE A 237 -13.71 20.79 -9.16
C PHE A 237 -13.89 22.17 -9.77
N TRP A 238 -13.22 22.47 -10.89
CA TRP A 238 -13.46 23.71 -11.62
C TRP A 238 -14.91 23.80 -12.10
N CYS A 239 -15.48 22.71 -12.63
CA CYS A 239 -16.89 22.66 -13.01
C CYS A 239 -17.84 22.87 -11.83
N MET A 240 -17.42 22.55 -10.60
CA MET A 240 -18.19 22.81 -9.38
C MET A 240 -17.98 24.22 -8.80
N SER A 241 -17.00 24.98 -9.30
CA SER A 241 -16.60 26.25 -8.69
C SER A 241 -17.62 27.36 -8.93
N GLU A 242 -17.78 28.24 -7.93
CA GLU A 242 -18.60 29.44 -8.06
C GLU A 242 -18.04 30.36 -9.15
N GLY A 243 -18.82 30.52 -10.23
CA GLY A 243 -18.50 31.35 -11.38
C GLY A 243 -18.32 30.60 -12.69
N TRP A 244 -18.20 29.26 -12.67
CA TRP A 244 -18.12 28.49 -13.91
C TRP A 244 -19.42 28.59 -14.74
N PRO A 245 -19.34 28.73 -16.08
CA PRO A 245 -18.14 28.82 -16.92
C PRO A 245 -17.56 30.23 -17.09
N LYS A 246 -18.20 31.26 -16.52
CA LYS A 246 -17.88 32.68 -16.71
C LYS A 246 -16.76 33.21 -15.79
N ASN A 247 -15.78 32.37 -15.44
CA ASN A 247 -14.68 32.78 -14.56
C ASN A 247 -13.84 33.89 -15.22
N ASN A 248 -13.57 34.98 -14.49
CA ASN A 248 -12.68 36.05 -14.95
C ASN A 248 -11.20 35.58 -14.92
N ILE A 249 -10.35 36.10 -15.81
CA ILE A 249 -8.90 35.85 -15.85
C ILE A 249 -8.22 35.99 -14.46
N LYS A 250 -8.65 36.95 -13.64
CA LYS A 250 -8.14 37.12 -12.26
C LYS A 250 -8.42 35.90 -11.36
N GLN A 251 -9.58 35.26 -11.53
CA GLN A 251 -9.91 34.04 -10.79
C GLN A 251 -9.07 32.85 -11.28
N ILE A 252 -8.87 32.75 -12.59
CA ILE A 252 -8.01 31.72 -13.21
C ILE A 252 -6.58 31.85 -12.68
N LEU A 253 -6.03 33.06 -12.66
CA LEU A 253 -4.70 33.33 -12.11
C LEU A 253 -4.59 32.95 -10.63
N ARG A 254 -5.64 33.18 -9.82
CA ARG A 254 -5.66 32.75 -8.42
C ARG A 254 -5.65 31.23 -8.26
N ILE A 255 -6.39 30.51 -9.10
CA ILE A 255 -6.36 29.03 -9.12
C ILE A 255 -4.95 28.54 -9.49
N PHE A 256 -4.35 29.13 -10.54
CA PHE A 256 -2.99 28.81 -10.94
C PHE A 256 -1.97 29.03 -9.81
N LEU A 257 -2.00 30.19 -9.16
CA LEU A 257 -1.14 30.49 -8.00
C LEU A 257 -1.40 29.54 -6.83
N ALA A 258 -2.66 29.17 -6.57
CA ALA A 258 -3.02 28.22 -5.53
C ALA A 258 -2.53 26.80 -5.81
N LEU A 259 -2.35 26.41 -7.09
CA LEU A 259 -1.83 25.12 -7.52
C LEU A 259 -0.30 25.08 -7.66
N LEU A 260 0.38 26.23 -7.62
CA LEU A 260 1.84 26.29 -7.78
C LEU A 260 2.62 25.37 -6.81
N PRO A 261 2.29 25.28 -5.50
CA PRO A 261 3.00 24.37 -4.60
C PRO A 261 2.84 22.88 -4.99
N LEU A 262 1.66 22.49 -5.51
CA LEU A 262 1.44 21.12 -6.02
C LEU A 262 2.36 20.83 -7.21
N VAL A 263 2.49 21.79 -8.14
CA VAL A 263 3.38 21.65 -9.30
C VAL A 263 4.83 21.52 -8.84
N ILE A 264 5.29 22.33 -7.88
CA ILE A 264 6.65 22.28 -7.34
C ILE A 264 6.92 20.91 -6.70
N CYS A 265 6.06 20.43 -5.82
CA CYS A 265 6.21 19.12 -5.19
C CYS A 265 6.16 17.97 -6.22
N GLY A 266 5.31 18.07 -7.24
CA GLY A 266 5.25 17.10 -8.33
C GLY A 266 6.55 17.05 -9.13
N VAL A 267 7.13 18.21 -9.45
CA VAL A 267 8.45 18.29 -10.11
C VAL A 267 9.53 17.67 -9.22
N ILE A 268 9.56 17.98 -7.92
CA ILE A 268 10.52 17.37 -6.98
C ILE A 268 10.38 15.84 -6.97
N ALA A 269 9.16 15.31 -6.90
CA ALA A 269 8.93 13.86 -6.92
C ALA A 269 9.41 13.22 -8.23
N VAL A 270 9.20 13.87 -9.38
CA VAL A 270 9.70 13.40 -10.68
C VAL A 270 11.23 13.43 -10.73
N LEU A 271 11.86 14.51 -10.26
CA LEU A 271 13.33 14.62 -10.23
C LEU A 271 13.97 13.58 -9.30
N LEU A 272 13.36 13.34 -8.12
CA LEU A 272 13.78 12.27 -7.22
C LEU A 272 13.63 10.90 -7.87
N SER A 273 12.51 10.65 -8.54
CA SER A 273 12.26 9.39 -9.26
C SER A 273 13.27 9.13 -10.36
N ASP A 274 13.56 10.16 -11.16
CA ASP A 274 14.55 10.07 -12.25
C ASP A 274 15.97 9.84 -11.71
N TRP A 275 16.34 10.58 -10.66
CA TRP A 275 17.62 10.40 -9.99
C TRP A 275 17.78 9.00 -9.40
N LEU A 276 16.77 8.48 -8.68
CA LEU A 276 16.81 7.11 -8.16
C LEU A 276 16.88 6.07 -9.29
N ARG A 277 16.10 6.26 -10.36
CA ARG A 277 16.11 5.36 -11.51
C ARG A 277 17.48 5.32 -12.19
N SER A 278 18.20 6.44 -12.24
CA SER A 278 19.56 6.50 -12.80
C SER A 278 20.55 5.59 -12.06
N GLN A 279 20.32 5.33 -10.77
CA GLN A 279 21.14 4.38 -9.98
C GLN A 279 20.88 2.91 -10.37
N TYR A 280 19.77 2.63 -11.07
CA TYR A 280 19.36 1.29 -11.51
C TYR A 280 19.36 1.12 -13.03
N ALA A 281 20.04 2.00 -13.77
CA ALA A 281 20.01 2.03 -15.25
C ALA A 281 20.53 0.73 -15.92
N ALA A 282 21.30 -0.09 -15.20
CA ALA A 282 21.87 -1.36 -15.67
C ALA A 282 21.02 -2.59 -15.28
N THR A 283 19.69 -2.51 -15.36
CA THR A 283 18.81 -3.57 -14.84
C THR A 283 17.80 -4.11 -15.87
N ASP A 284 17.47 -5.40 -15.76
CA ASP A 284 16.65 -6.19 -16.69
C ASP A 284 15.22 -5.66 -16.95
N VAL A 285 14.77 -4.64 -16.21
CA VAL A 285 13.39 -4.14 -16.26
C VAL A 285 13.22 -2.94 -17.22
N ALA A 286 14.28 -2.49 -17.88
CA ALA A 286 14.24 -1.30 -18.74
C ALA A 286 13.21 -1.38 -19.91
N GLY A 287 12.89 -2.59 -20.39
CA GLY A 287 11.99 -2.83 -21.53
C GLY A 287 10.48 -2.83 -21.23
N GLY A 288 10.06 -2.64 -19.97
CA GLY A 288 8.66 -2.79 -19.57
C GLY A 288 8.23 -4.25 -19.31
N ARG A 289 7.00 -4.44 -18.82
CA ARG A 289 6.45 -5.78 -18.53
C ARG A 289 5.71 -6.32 -19.76
N SER A 290 5.86 -7.61 -20.08
CA SER A 290 5.10 -8.22 -21.19
C SER A 290 3.59 -8.28 -20.89
N LEU A 291 2.75 -8.35 -21.93
CA LEU A 291 1.31 -8.59 -21.75
C LEU A 291 1.02 -9.96 -21.12
N SER A 292 1.86 -10.97 -21.35
CA SER A 292 1.74 -12.27 -20.67
C SER A 292 1.96 -12.15 -19.17
N SER A 293 2.93 -11.33 -18.73
CA SER A 293 3.14 -11.02 -17.33
C SER A 293 1.93 -10.31 -16.72
N VAL A 294 1.35 -9.33 -17.44
CA VAL A 294 0.13 -8.65 -16.99
C VAL A 294 -1.05 -9.63 -16.92
N ALA A 295 -1.19 -10.55 -17.88
CA ALA A 295 -2.25 -11.55 -17.91
C ALA A 295 -2.19 -12.48 -16.68
N ALA A 296 -0.99 -12.93 -16.29
CA ALA A 296 -0.80 -13.74 -15.10
C ALA A 296 -1.18 -13.02 -13.78
N ASN A 297 -1.30 -11.69 -13.80
CA ASN A 297 -1.69 -10.87 -12.65
C ASN A 297 -3.07 -10.20 -12.86
N SER A 298 -3.80 -10.58 -13.91
CA SER A 298 -5.12 -10.03 -14.22
C SER A 298 -6.21 -10.87 -13.54
N PRO A 299 -7.08 -10.27 -12.71
CA PRO A 299 -8.10 -10.99 -11.97
C PRO A 299 -9.22 -11.51 -12.90
N SER A 300 -9.93 -12.55 -12.47
CA SER A 300 -11.15 -12.98 -13.16
C SER A 300 -12.26 -11.94 -12.95
N PRO A 301 -13.06 -11.61 -13.98
CA PRO A 301 -14.21 -10.71 -13.83
C PRO A 301 -15.21 -11.18 -12.76
N ALA A 302 -15.37 -12.48 -12.59
CA ALA A 302 -16.28 -13.04 -11.59
C ALA A 302 -15.84 -12.75 -10.15
N SER A 303 -14.55 -12.45 -9.92
CA SER A 303 -13.99 -12.18 -8.59
C SER A 303 -14.40 -10.82 -8.01
N ILE A 304 -15.02 -9.93 -8.82
CA ILE A 304 -15.51 -8.63 -8.34
C ILE A 304 -16.49 -8.77 -7.17
N ILE A 305 -17.31 -9.82 -7.21
CA ILE A 305 -18.34 -10.13 -6.19
C ILE A 305 -18.08 -11.48 -5.53
N ASN A 306 -17.57 -12.47 -6.27
CA ASN A 306 -17.42 -13.83 -5.75
C ASN A 306 -16.13 -13.98 -4.93
N ILE A 307 -16.28 -14.20 -3.62
CA ILE A 307 -15.19 -14.39 -2.66
C ILE A 307 -14.63 -15.82 -2.73
N SER A 308 -15.42 -16.78 -3.24
CA SER A 308 -15.04 -18.19 -3.33
C SER A 308 -14.05 -18.50 -4.45
N ILE A 309 -13.71 -17.53 -5.29
CA ILE A 309 -12.73 -17.74 -6.36
C ILE A 309 -11.33 -17.68 -5.75
N PRO A 310 -10.58 -18.79 -5.75
CA PRO A 310 -9.24 -18.82 -5.17
C PRO A 310 -8.28 -17.91 -5.96
N GLY A 311 -7.23 -17.45 -5.27
CA GLY A 311 -6.12 -16.70 -5.86
C GLY A 311 -5.97 -15.29 -5.30
N GLN A 312 -4.71 -14.92 -5.02
CA GLN A 312 -4.31 -13.62 -4.49
C GLN A 312 -4.93 -12.44 -5.26
N PHE A 313 -4.81 -12.43 -6.60
CA PHE A 313 -5.31 -11.32 -7.42
C PHE A 313 -6.83 -11.24 -7.49
N SER A 314 -7.51 -12.38 -7.44
CA SER A 314 -8.97 -12.45 -7.38
C SER A 314 -9.49 -11.75 -6.11
N GLN A 315 -8.81 -11.94 -4.98
CA GLN A 315 -9.18 -11.32 -3.72
C GLN A 315 -8.82 -9.83 -3.67
N HIS A 316 -7.71 -9.42 -4.29
CA HIS A 316 -7.39 -7.99 -4.46
C HIS A 316 -8.47 -7.25 -5.27
N PHE A 317 -9.10 -7.92 -6.23
CA PHE A 317 -10.10 -7.32 -7.10
C PHE A 317 -11.52 -7.31 -6.52
N ASN A 318 -11.77 -8.08 -5.45
CA ASN A 318 -13.08 -8.18 -4.85
C ASN A 318 -13.50 -6.83 -4.22
N ILE A 319 -14.66 -6.33 -4.61
CA ILE A 319 -15.30 -5.16 -3.97
C ILE A 319 -16.45 -5.60 -3.05
N GLY A 320 -17.02 -6.79 -3.27
CA GLY A 320 -18.12 -7.32 -2.49
C GLY A 320 -19.50 -6.74 -2.89
N ILE A 321 -20.56 -7.48 -2.55
CA ILE A 321 -21.94 -7.15 -2.93
C ILE A 321 -22.39 -5.81 -2.33
N GLY A 322 -22.06 -5.57 -1.06
CA GLY A 322 -22.48 -4.36 -0.36
C GLY A 322 -21.97 -3.08 -1.03
N ILE A 323 -20.68 -3.05 -1.37
CA ILE A 323 -20.07 -1.90 -2.06
C ILE A 323 -20.59 -1.77 -3.49
N ALA A 324 -20.70 -2.89 -4.22
CA ALA A 324 -21.25 -2.88 -5.58
C ALA A 324 -22.67 -2.29 -5.61
N ALA A 325 -23.53 -2.69 -4.66
CA ALA A 325 -24.89 -2.16 -4.55
C ALA A 325 -24.89 -0.65 -4.27
N VAL A 326 -24.04 -0.16 -3.35
CA VAL A 326 -23.93 1.28 -3.06
C VAL A 326 -23.48 2.07 -4.30
N LEU A 327 -22.49 1.55 -5.04
CA LEU A 327 -22.02 2.18 -6.27
C LEU A 327 -23.11 2.26 -7.34
N ILE A 328 -23.89 1.18 -7.52
CA ILE A 328 -25.02 1.14 -8.45
C ILE A 328 -26.08 2.16 -8.03
N VAL A 329 -26.45 2.21 -6.75
CA VAL A 329 -27.42 3.19 -6.23
C VAL A 329 -26.94 4.62 -6.47
N CYS A 330 -25.67 4.93 -6.21
CA CYS A 330 -25.11 6.25 -6.50
C CYS A 330 -25.20 6.57 -8.01
N ALA A 331 -24.85 5.63 -8.88
CA ALA A 331 -24.94 5.82 -10.33
C ALA A 331 -26.39 6.04 -10.80
N LEU A 332 -27.36 5.31 -10.24
CA LEU A 332 -28.78 5.48 -10.54
C LEU A 332 -29.30 6.85 -10.06
N ILE A 333 -28.90 7.31 -8.89
CA ILE A 333 -29.26 8.66 -8.39
C ILE A 333 -28.74 9.73 -9.37
N MET A 334 -27.49 9.61 -9.82
CA MET A 334 -26.90 10.52 -10.80
C MET A 334 -27.63 10.50 -12.15
N LEU A 335 -28.05 9.32 -12.60
CA LEU A 335 -28.81 9.15 -13.84
C LEU A 335 -30.22 9.75 -13.71
N VAL A 336 -30.93 9.50 -12.61
CA VAL A 336 -32.27 10.09 -12.38
C VAL A 336 -32.16 11.61 -12.32
N PHE A 337 -31.12 12.14 -11.69
CA PHE A 337 -30.88 13.58 -11.66
C PHE A 337 -30.56 14.15 -13.04
N LEU A 338 -29.81 13.43 -13.88
CA LEU A 338 -29.58 13.80 -15.28
C LEU A 338 -30.90 13.95 -16.04
N LEU A 339 -31.72 12.90 -16.00
CA LEU A 339 -32.99 12.86 -16.71
C LEU A 339 -33.89 14.00 -16.21
N TYR A 340 -33.89 14.26 -14.91
CA TYR A 340 -34.61 15.40 -14.35
C TYR A 340 -34.11 16.73 -14.93
N ILE A 341 -32.79 16.97 -15.03
CA ILE A 341 -32.26 18.21 -15.63
C ILE A 341 -32.64 18.33 -17.12
N ILE A 342 -32.59 17.23 -17.87
CA ILE A 342 -32.90 17.24 -19.32
C ILE A 342 -34.38 17.54 -19.54
N PHE A 343 -35.27 16.91 -18.77
CA PHE A 343 -36.72 16.99 -18.98
C PHE A 343 -37.41 18.11 -18.19
N SER A 344 -36.79 18.65 -17.14
CA SER A 344 -37.32 19.80 -16.42
C SER A 344 -37.17 21.06 -17.28
N LYS A 345 -38.30 21.70 -17.61
CA LYS A 345 -38.34 23.03 -18.25
C LYS A 345 -37.96 24.16 -17.29
N TYR A 346 -37.80 23.88 -15.99
CA TYR A 346 -37.57 24.89 -14.95
C TYR A 346 -36.07 25.09 -14.65
N ASP A 347 -35.70 26.37 -14.63
CA ASP A 347 -34.47 27.02 -14.18
C ASP A 347 -33.19 26.17 -14.18
N ARG A 348 -32.47 26.23 -15.31
CA ARG A 348 -31.14 25.63 -15.46
C ARG A 348 -30.10 26.46 -14.71
N ASP A 349 -30.05 26.33 -13.39
CA ASP A 349 -28.91 26.83 -12.63
C ASP A 349 -27.64 26.11 -13.13
N LEU A 350 -26.72 26.88 -13.73
CA LEU A 350 -25.47 26.37 -14.30
C LEU A 350 -24.60 25.67 -13.24
N VAL A 351 -24.70 26.07 -11.98
CA VAL A 351 -24.01 25.42 -10.86
C VAL A 351 -24.52 23.99 -10.70
N SER A 352 -25.83 23.77 -10.83
CA SER A 352 -26.43 22.43 -10.76
C SER A 352 -25.98 21.52 -11.91
N PHE A 353 -25.67 22.07 -13.08
CA PHE A 353 -25.12 21.31 -14.20
C PHE A 353 -23.67 20.89 -13.98
N GLY A 354 -22.81 21.79 -13.49
CA GLY A 354 -21.40 21.48 -13.20
C GLY A 354 -21.24 20.43 -12.10
N GLU A 355 -22.09 20.49 -11.07
CA GLU A 355 -22.20 19.45 -10.05
C GLU A 355 -22.59 18.10 -10.66
N TRP A 356 -23.57 18.10 -11.58
CA TRP A 356 -24.06 16.87 -12.19
C TRP A 356 -23.00 16.24 -13.09
N LEU A 357 -22.34 17.05 -13.92
CA LEU A 357 -21.24 16.62 -14.78
C LEU A 357 -20.12 16.00 -13.95
N THR A 358 -19.79 16.60 -12.82
CA THR A 358 -18.82 16.05 -11.87
C THR A 358 -19.27 14.68 -11.36
N GLY A 359 -20.53 14.57 -10.96
CA GLY A 359 -21.12 13.30 -10.53
C GLY A 359 -21.03 12.21 -11.58
N LEU A 360 -21.35 12.53 -12.83
CA LEU A 360 -21.23 11.61 -13.96
C LEU A 360 -19.77 11.19 -14.19
N LEU A 361 -18.84 12.14 -14.17
CA LEU A 361 -17.41 11.87 -14.36
C LEU A 361 -16.86 10.93 -13.27
N ILE A 362 -17.33 11.04 -12.02
CA ILE A 362 -16.97 10.12 -10.94
C ILE A 362 -17.47 8.71 -11.24
N VAL A 363 -18.73 8.55 -11.63
CA VAL A 363 -19.30 7.24 -11.99
C VAL A 363 -18.52 6.61 -13.14
N LEU A 364 -18.22 7.39 -14.18
CA LEU A 364 -17.42 6.94 -15.32
C LEU A 364 -15.98 6.56 -14.89
N ALA A 365 -15.37 7.35 -14.00
CA ALA A 365 -14.04 7.06 -13.46
C ALA A 365 -14.03 5.75 -12.64
N VAL A 366 -15.06 5.48 -11.82
CA VAL A 366 -15.19 4.21 -11.09
C VAL A 366 -15.26 3.04 -12.06
N ILE A 367 -16.11 3.13 -13.09
CA ILE A 367 -16.23 2.09 -14.13
C ILE A 367 -14.88 1.89 -14.83
N PHE A 368 -14.20 2.97 -15.21
CA PHE A 368 -12.91 2.91 -15.89
C PHE A 368 -11.80 2.30 -15.02
N VAL A 369 -11.77 2.62 -13.72
CA VAL A 369 -10.85 2.03 -12.73
C VAL A 369 -11.09 0.52 -12.62
N ILE A 370 -12.35 0.08 -12.52
CA ILE A 370 -12.72 -1.35 -12.51
C ILE A 370 -12.28 -2.04 -13.82
N MET A 371 -12.51 -1.40 -14.98
CA MET A 371 -12.10 -1.95 -16.28
C MET A 371 -10.58 -2.04 -16.43
N LEU A 372 -9.82 -1.07 -15.94
CA LEU A 372 -8.36 -1.13 -15.95
C LEU A 372 -7.81 -2.18 -14.99
N ALA A 373 -8.41 -2.32 -13.81
CA ALA A 373 -8.02 -3.31 -12.81
C ALA A 373 -8.20 -4.76 -13.29
N LEU A 374 -9.16 -5.03 -14.19
CA LEU A 374 -9.32 -6.32 -14.87
C LEU A 374 -8.15 -6.71 -15.78
N GLY A 375 -7.28 -5.76 -16.14
CA GLY A 375 -6.11 -6.02 -16.96
C GLY A 375 -6.47 -6.62 -18.33
N THR A 376 -5.88 -7.77 -18.66
CA THR A 376 -6.14 -8.45 -19.95
C THR A 376 -7.54 -9.08 -20.02
N ASN A 377 -8.19 -9.30 -18.87
CA ASN A 377 -9.53 -9.86 -18.79
C ASN A 377 -10.63 -8.79 -18.94
N ALA A 378 -10.26 -7.53 -19.16
CA ALA A 378 -11.21 -6.47 -19.47
C ALA A 378 -11.84 -6.68 -20.87
N PRO A 379 -12.99 -6.03 -21.17
CA PRO A 379 -13.66 -6.17 -22.46
C PRO A 379 -12.75 -5.95 -23.68
N LYS A 380 -13.10 -6.60 -24.79
CA LYS A 380 -12.35 -6.57 -26.06
C LYS A 380 -10.88 -6.96 -25.89
N ASN A 381 -10.63 -8.07 -25.18
CA ASN A 381 -9.29 -8.62 -24.92
C ASN A 381 -8.35 -7.57 -24.27
N GLY A 382 -8.80 -6.94 -23.18
CA GLY A 382 -8.00 -5.95 -22.48
C GLY A 382 -7.75 -4.67 -23.28
N LEU A 383 -8.70 -4.20 -24.10
CA LEU A 383 -8.51 -2.95 -24.85
C LEU A 383 -8.13 -1.75 -23.95
N PRO A 384 -8.78 -1.52 -22.78
CA PRO A 384 -8.44 -0.39 -21.91
C PRO A 384 -6.98 -0.43 -21.45
N ILE A 385 -6.49 -1.59 -20.99
CA ILE A 385 -5.11 -1.73 -20.51
C ILE A 385 -4.11 -1.57 -21.65
N ARG A 386 -4.41 -2.07 -22.86
CA ARG A 386 -3.54 -1.93 -24.04
C ARG A 386 -3.42 -0.47 -24.47
N VAL A 387 -4.53 0.26 -24.48
CA VAL A 387 -4.55 1.71 -24.80
C VAL A 387 -3.77 2.49 -23.74
N ALA A 388 -4.02 2.25 -22.45
CA ALA A 388 -3.32 2.93 -21.37
C ALA A 388 -1.80 2.70 -21.44
N ARG A 389 -1.37 1.45 -21.67
CA ARG A 389 0.05 1.08 -21.83
C ARG A 389 0.73 1.73 -23.03
N LYS A 390 -0.03 2.08 -24.08
CA LYS A 390 0.48 2.75 -25.28
C LYS A 390 0.54 4.28 -25.12
N LEU A 391 -0.46 4.87 -24.47
CA LEU A 391 -0.64 6.32 -24.41
C LEU A 391 0.00 6.99 -23.19
N ILE A 392 0.20 6.24 -22.10
CA ILE A 392 0.64 6.80 -20.82
C ILE A 392 1.97 6.13 -20.42
N PRO A 393 3.13 6.71 -20.75
CA PRO A 393 4.38 6.29 -20.11
C PRO A 393 4.36 6.66 -18.61
N PRO A 394 4.85 5.82 -17.68
CA PRO A 394 5.43 4.47 -17.81
C PRO A 394 4.42 3.34 -17.51
N TYR A 395 3.15 3.43 -17.90
CA TYR A 395 2.11 2.45 -17.59
C TYR A 395 2.47 1.02 -18.04
N SER A 396 3.31 0.86 -19.07
CA SER A 396 3.86 -0.43 -19.50
C SER A 396 4.66 -1.19 -18.43
N MET A 397 5.15 -0.48 -17.41
CA MET A 397 5.89 -1.05 -16.27
C MET A 397 4.99 -1.70 -15.22
N ILE A 398 3.68 -1.39 -15.24
CA ILE A 398 2.73 -1.91 -14.25
C ILE A 398 2.44 -3.38 -14.53
N ARG A 399 2.87 -4.25 -13.61
CA ARG A 399 2.60 -5.70 -13.64
C ARG A 399 1.22 -6.04 -13.09
N GLN A 400 0.80 -5.39 -12.00
CA GLN A 400 -0.44 -5.69 -11.28
C GLN A 400 -1.49 -4.60 -11.56
N PRO A 401 -2.42 -4.81 -12.51
CA PRO A 401 -3.39 -3.80 -12.91
C PRO A 401 -4.31 -3.34 -11.77
N VAL A 402 -4.61 -4.23 -10.82
CA VAL A 402 -5.48 -3.95 -9.66
C VAL A 402 -4.96 -2.82 -8.77
N LYS A 403 -3.68 -2.43 -8.85
CA LYS A 403 -3.14 -1.30 -8.07
C LYS A 403 -3.81 0.04 -8.34
N ILE A 404 -4.52 0.18 -9.46
CA ILE A 404 -5.35 1.36 -9.72
C ILE A 404 -6.50 1.54 -8.70
N PHE A 405 -6.86 0.47 -7.95
CA PHE A 405 -7.84 0.55 -6.87
C PHE A 405 -7.41 1.46 -5.71
N CYS A 406 -6.15 1.91 -5.65
CA CYS A 406 -5.76 2.98 -4.73
C CYS A 406 -6.58 4.28 -4.91
N LEU A 407 -7.20 4.50 -6.08
CA LEU A 407 -8.10 5.63 -6.34
C LEU A 407 -9.54 5.40 -5.85
N LEU A 408 -9.94 4.15 -5.69
CA LEU A 408 -11.34 3.76 -5.51
C LEU A 408 -11.98 4.26 -4.20
N PRO A 409 -11.32 4.26 -3.02
CA PRO A 409 -11.91 4.86 -1.82
C PRO A 409 -12.25 6.34 -2.02
N THR A 410 -11.36 7.08 -2.67
CA THR A 410 -11.56 8.52 -2.92
C THR A 410 -12.74 8.75 -3.85
N LEU A 411 -12.80 8.01 -4.96
CA LEU A 411 -13.92 8.06 -5.90
C LEU A 411 -15.25 7.67 -5.25
N MET A 412 -15.24 6.63 -4.40
CA MET A 412 -16.43 6.16 -3.67
C MET A 412 -16.95 7.21 -2.70
N ALA A 413 -16.07 7.80 -1.88
CA ALA A 413 -16.48 8.83 -0.92
C ALA A 413 -17.09 10.05 -1.63
N LEU A 414 -16.51 10.46 -2.76
CA LEU A 414 -17.03 11.53 -3.62
C LEU A 414 -18.40 11.15 -4.20
N SER A 415 -18.51 9.95 -4.79
CA SER A 415 -19.75 9.44 -5.38
C SER A 415 -20.88 9.45 -4.37
N PHE A 416 -20.64 8.94 -3.16
CA PHE A 416 -21.64 8.89 -2.10
C PHE A 416 -22.02 10.30 -1.60
N ALA A 417 -21.04 11.16 -1.30
CA ALA A 417 -21.29 12.50 -0.81
C ALA A 417 -22.11 13.35 -1.79
N ILE A 418 -21.79 13.29 -3.09
CA ILE A 418 -22.51 14.06 -4.12
C ILE A 418 -23.90 13.46 -4.36
N SER A 419 -24.02 12.13 -4.47
CA SER A 419 -25.33 11.46 -4.65
C SER A 419 -26.29 11.80 -3.50
N PHE A 420 -25.77 11.82 -2.28
CA PHE A 420 -26.55 12.16 -1.12
C PHE A 420 -27.00 13.61 -1.11
N ARG A 421 -26.12 14.54 -1.49
CA ARG A 421 -26.48 15.95 -1.64
C ARG A 421 -27.67 16.13 -2.59
N TYR A 422 -27.76 15.32 -3.66
CA TYR A 422 -28.92 15.34 -4.55
C TYR A 422 -30.18 14.77 -3.91
N LEU A 423 -30.09 13.63 -3.20
CA LEU A 423 -31.22 13.07 -2.47
C LEU A 423 -31.75 14.06 -1.42
N ARG A 424 -30.87 14.78 -0.73
CA ARG A 424 -31.25 15.76 0.29
C ARG A 424 -32.09 16.91 -0.28
N ARG A 425 -31.81 17.36 -1.50
CA ARG A 425 -32.63 18.37 -2.19
C ARG A 425 -34.08 17.89 -2.45
N ARG A 426 -34.34 16.58 -2.37
CA ARG A 426 -35.66 15.99 -2.61
C ARG A 426 -36.36 15.52 -1.34
N ILE A 427 -35.60 15.06 -0.35
CA ILE A 427 -36.14 14.51 0.89
C ILE A 427 -36.14 15.62 1.95
N SER A 428 -37.33 16.14 2.25
CA SER A 428 -37.55 17.22 3.21
C SER A 428 -37.43 16.77 4.68
N HIS A 429 -37.63 15.48 4.97
CA HIS A 429 -37.57 14.97 6.34
C HIS A 429 -36.15 14.93 6.89
N ASN A 430 -35.93 15.64 7.99
CA ASN A 430 -34.69 15.61 8.75
C ASN A 430 -34.53 14.23 9.42
N GLY A 431 -33.36 13.62 9.28
CA GLY A 431 -32.92 12.41 9.98
C GLY A 431 -33.09 11.11 9.18
N THR A 432 -34.06 11.01 8.27
CA THR A 432 -34.29 9.78 7.47
C THR A 432 -33.04 9.38 6.69
N LEU A 433 -32.42 10.38 6.08
CA LEU A 433 -31.29 10.26 5.19
C LEU A 433 -30.02 9.84 5.95
N SER A 434 -29.78 10.43 7.12
CA SER A 434 -28.76 9.99 8.08
C SER A 434 -28.99 8.56 8.56
N ALA A 435 -30.21 8.19 8.95
CA ALA A 435 -30.54 6.85 9.44
C ALA A 435 -30.29 5.77 8.36
N CYS A 436 -30.71 6.03 7.11
CA CYS A 436 -30.42 5.14 5.98
C CYS A 436 -28.92 5.00 5.74
N SER A 437 -28.15 6.10 5.83
CA SER A 437 -26.69 6.05 5.65
C SER A 437 -25.98 5.21 6.72
N ILE A 438 -26.41 5.35 7.97
CA ILE A 438 -25.88 4.56 9.09
C ILE A 438 -26.20 3.08 8.89
N LEU A 439 -27.44 2.75 8.50
CA LEU A 439 -27.83 1.36 8.19
C LEU A 439 -26.96 0.79 7.06
N ILE A 440 -26.74 1.54 5.98
CA ILE A 440 -25.86 1.13 4.88
C ILE A 440 -24.42 0.91 5.39
N CYS A 441 -23.89 1.77 6.27
CA CYS A 441 -22.56 1.56 6.86
C CYS A 441 -22.46 0.23 7.61
N ILE A 442 -23.47 -0.10 8.42
CA ILE A 442 -23.52 -1.37 9.17
C ILE A 442 -23.57 -2.56 8.21
N LEU A 443 -24.44 -2.50 7.20
CA LEU A 443 -24.60 -3.58 6.20
C LEU A 443 -23.33 -3.78 5.37
N VAL A 444 -22.69 -2.69 4.93
CA VAL A 444 -21.45 -2.75 4.15
C VAL A 444 -20.30 -3.27 5.02
N LEU A 445 -20.16 -2.79 6.26
CA LEU A 445 -19.16 -3.32 7.18
C LEU A 445 -19.32 -4.81 7.36
N TYR A 446 -20.52 -5.27 7.70
CA TYR A 446 -20.81 -6.68 7.91
C TYR A 446 -20.54 -7.54 6.67
N ALA A 447 -20.94 -7.07 5.49
CA ALA A 447 -20.73 -7.79 4.24
C ALA A 447 -19.25 -7.84 3.83
N SER A 448 -18.54 -6.72 3.95
CA SER A 448 -17.13 -6.60 3.53
C SER A 448 -16.17 -7.23 4.55
N SER A 449 -16.40 -7.08 5.86
CA SER A 449 -15.48 -7.64 6.86
C SER A 449 -15.47 -9.17 6.85
N ARG A 450 -16.55 -9.80 6.35
CA ARG A 450 -16.61 -11.26 6.17
C ARG A 450 -15.84 -11.79 4.98
N SER A 451 -15.40 -10.92 4.06
CA SER A 451 -14.53 -11.35 2.95
C SER A 451 -13.05 -11.35 3.32
N THR A 452 -12.70 -10.86 4.51
CA THR A 452 -11.33 -10.68 4.97
C THR A 452 -11.13 -11.29 6.35
N THR A 453 -10.15 -12.18 6.47
CA THR A 453 -9.68 -12.67 7.77
C THR A 453 -8.17 -12.58 7.77
N ALA A 454 -7.59 -11.88 8.74
CA ALA A 454 -6.15 -11.70 8.77
C ALA A 454 -5.45 -12.92 9.36
N GLY A 455 -4.43 -13.42 8.67
CA GLY A 455 -3.48 -14.38 9.25
C GLY A 455 -2.45 -13.68 10.10
N VAL A 456 -2.05 -14.28 11.22
CA VAL A 456 -1.09 -13.68 12.16
C VAL A 456 0.26 -14.36 12.04
N SER A 457 1.30 -13.57 11.75
CA SER A 457 2.71 -13.96 11.78
C SER A 457 3.31 -13.45 13.09
N LEU A 458 3.55 -14.36 14.04
CA LEU A 458 4.17 -14.06 15.32
C LEU A 458 5.66 -13.79 15.11
N LEU A 459 6.16 -12.71 15.72
CA LEU A 459 7.54 -12.25 15.56
C LEU A 459 8.40 -12.79 16.71
N PRO A 460 9.34 -13.71 16.45
CA PRO A 460 10.25 -14.20 17.48
C PRO A 460 11.23 -13.11 17.94
N LYS A 461 11.53 -13.11 19.24
CA LYS A 461 12.43 -12.12 19.87
C LYS A 461 13.91 -12.41 19.63
N SER A 462 14.25 -13.62 19.25
CA SER A 462 15.62 -14.08 19.00
C SER A 462 15.60 -15.32 18.12
N ASN A 463 16.76 -15.63 17.54
CA ASN A 463 17.03 -16.94 16.96
C ASN A 463 18.47 -17.32 17.32
N THR A 464 18.62 -18.50 17.91
CA THR A 464 19.88 -18.96 18.52
C THR A 464 20.97 -19.13 17.48
N ALA A 465 20.64 -19.63 16.29
CA ALA A 465 21.61 -19.82 15.21
C ALA A 465 22.19 -18.48 14.71
N TYR A 466 21.36 -17.44 14.53
CA TYR A 466 21.84 -16.12 14.11
C TYR A 466 22.67 -15.42 15.19
N ALA A 467 22.22 -15.49 16.44
CA ALA A 467 22.94 -14.92 17.58
C ALA A 467 24.33 -15.54 17.73
N ALA A 468 24.43 -16.87 17.58
CA ALA A 468 25.70 -17.58 17.71
C ALA A 468 26.74 -17.13 16.67
N VAL A 469 26.32 -16.81 15.43
CA VAL A 469 27.24 -16.28 14.40
C VAL A 469 27.81 -14.93 14.81
N VAL A 470 26.97 -14.06 15.38
CA VAL A 470 27.39 -12.73 15.84
C VAL A 470 28.32 -12.84 17.05
N GLU A 471 27.99 -13.71 18.00
CA GLU A 471 28.83 -13.98 19.17
C GLU A 471 30.20 -14.56 18.79
N GLU A 472 30.25 -15.48 17.82
CA GLU A 472 31.51 -16.06 17.35
C GLU A 472 32.38 -15.03 16.63
N ALA A 473 31.77 -14.19 15.77
CA ALA A 473 32.49 -13.11 15.09
C ALA A 473 33.05 -12.08 16.09
N ALA A 474 32.32 -11.79 17.17
CA ALA A 474 32.78 -10.91 18.23
C ALA A 474 34.01 -11.45 18.98
N LYS A 475 34.14 -12.78 19.14
CA LYS A 475 35.32 -13.40 19.78
C LYS A 475 36.58 -13.27 18.92
N THR A 476 36.42 -13.20 17.61
CA THR A 476 37.54 -13.11 16.66
C THR A 476 37.79 -11.69 16.15
N ASP A 477 37.06 -10.70 16.67
CA ASP A 477 37.07 -9.30 16.21
C ASP A 477 36.83 -9.20 14.69
N THR A 478 35.93 -10.04 14.18
CA THR A 478 35.55 -10.05 12.77
C THR A 478 34.13 -9.54 12.57
N VAL A 479 33.87 -9.06 11.37
CA VAL A 479 32.53 -8.64 10.96
C VAL A 479 31.65 -9.90 10.77
N PRO A 480 30.52 -10.03 11.46
CA PRO A 480 29.65 -11.18 11.30
C PRO A 480 29.02 -11.18 9.90
N ARG A 481 29.29 -12.24 9.13
CA ARG A 481 28.74 -12.41 7.79
C ARG A 481 28.40 -13.87 7.51
N ALA A 482 27.23 -14.10 6.93
CA ALA A 482 26.72 -15.43 6.66
C ALA A 482 26.12 -15.56 5.26
N VAL A 483 25.90 -16.81 4.87
CA VAL A 483 25.01 -17.20 3.78
C VAL A 483 23.86 -18.01 4.35
N ALA A 484 22.62 -17.64 4.01
CA ALA A 484 21.44 -18.42 4.36
C ALA A 484 21.09 -19.38 3.22
N ILE A 485 20.84 -20.64 3.56
CA ILE A 485 20.45 -21.68 2.61
C ILE A 485 19.02 -22.17 2.86
N PRO A 486 18.26 -22.44 1.79
CA PRO A 486 18.70 -22.43 0.40
C PRO A 486 18.87 -21.01 -0.16
N ILE A 487 19.77 -20.89 -1.13
CA ILE A 487 20.07 -19.62 -1.79
C ILE A 487 19.01 -19.39 -2.87
N TRP A 488 18.45 -18.20 -2.88
CA TRP A 488 17.42 -17.79 -3.82
C TRP A 488 18.01 -16.88 -4.90
N PRO A 489 17.39 -16.79 -6.08
CA PRO A 489 17.82 -15.87 -7.14
C PRO A 489 17.59 -14.40 -6.79
N GLY A 490 17.19 -14.07 -5.55
CA GLY A 490 17.04 -12.70 -5.06
C GLY A 490 15.64 -12.11 -5.22
N ASP A 491 14.66 -12.84 -5.76
CA ASP A 491 13.28 -12.37 -5.95
C ASP A 491 12.24 -13.24 -5.21
N SER A 492 12.70 -14.09 -4.28
CA SER A 492 11.86 -15.02 -3.54
C SER A 492 11.34 -14.39 -2.25
N ALA A 493 10.04 -14.54 -1.99
CA ALA A 493 9.42 -14.14 -0.72
C ALA A 493 10.02 -14.90 0.49
N TRP A 494 10.65 -16.06 0.27
CA TRP A 494 11.35 -16.82 1.31
C TRP A 494 12.58 -16.11 1.87
N SER A 495 13.15 -15.16 1.11
CA SER A 495 14.28 -14.35 1.59
C SER A 495 13.94 -13.57 2.86
N SER A 496 12.66 -13.22 3.02
CA SER A 496 12.15 -12.45 4.16
C SER A 496 12.40 -13.09 5.53
N LEU A 497 12.58 -14.40 5.61
CA LEU A 497 12.89 -15.10 6.85
C LEU A 497 14.29 -14.74 7.37
N TYR A 498 15.30 -14.79 6.49
CA TYR A 498 16.66 -14.44 6.89
C TYR A 498 16.88 -12.92 6.91
N GLU A 499 16.15 -12.13 6.09
CA GLU A 499 16.15 -10.67 6.21
C GLU A 499 15.67 -10.23 7.60
N PHE A 500 14.62 -10.87 8.13
CA PHE A 500 14.10 -10.57 9.46
C PHE A 500 15.15 -10.77 10.56
N TYR A 501 15.81 -11.92 10.55
CA TYR A 501 16.82 -12.26 11.56
C TYR A 501 18.15 -11.54 11.35
N SER A 502 18.54 -11.27 10.10
CA SER A 502 19.82 -10.61 9.80
C SER A 502 19.85 -9.20 10.38
N ILE A 503 18.82 -8.39 10.11
CA ILE A 503 18.72 -7.04 10.66
C ILE A 503 18.53 -7.02 12.17
N GLN A 504 17.85 -8.03 12.74
CA GLN A 504 17.64 -8.13 14.18
C GLN A 504 18.94 -8.38 14.94
N ASN A 505 19.85 -9.17 14.36
CA ASN A 505 21.12 -9.54 14.99
C ASN A 505 22.31 -8.70 14.51
N GLY A 506 22.12 -7.86 13.49
CA GLY A 506 23.22 -7.10 12.89
C GLY A 506 24.14 -7.94 12.00
N LEU A 507 23.63 -9.05 11.45
CA LEU A 507 24.36 -10.01 10.63
C LEU A 507 24.33 -9.58 9.16
N ARG A 508 25.48 -9.56 8.49
CA ARG A 508 25.56 -9.26 7.04
C ARG A 508 25.31 -10.52 6.24
N MET A 509 24.35 -10.49 5.32
CA MET A 509 24.05 -11.63 4.44
C MET A 509 24.62 -11.39 3.05
N ILE A 510 25.21 -12.44 2.45
CA ILE A 510 25.62 -12.37 1.04
C ILE A 510 24.42 -12.51 0.08
N ASN A 511 23.33 -13.12 0.55
CA ASN A 511 22.06 -13.22 -0.15
C ASN A 511 20.99 -12.29 0.45
N GLY A 512 19.94 -12.02 -0.32
CA GLY A 512 18.98 -10.97 -0.04
C GLY A 512 17.69 -11.06 -0.84
N TYR A 513 16.93 -9.98 -0.84
CA TYR A 513 15.80 -9.76 -1.73
C TYR A 513 15.92 -8.41 -2.44
N SER A 514 15.79 -8.45 -3.77
CA SER A 514 15.61 -7.26 -4.59
C SER A 514 14.59 -7.53 -5.68
N PRO A 515 13.62 -6.63 -5.90
CA PRO A 515 12.73 -6.72 -7.06
C PRO A 515 13.49 -6.58 -8.40
N VAL A 516 14.75 -6.14 -8.33
CA VAL A 516 15.63 -5.91 -9.47
C VAL A 516 16.98 -6.58 -9.20
N LYS A 517 17.20 -7.73 -9.83
CA LYS A 517 18.40 -8.56 -9.65
C LYS A 517 19.58 -7.97 -10.43
N THR A 518 20.78 -8.05 -9.87
CA THR A 518 22.02 -7.74 -10.59
C THR A 518 22.57 -9.02 -11.23
N SER A 519 23.16 -8.91 -12.42
CA SER A 519 23.87 -10.03 -13.06
C SER A 519 24.99 -10.55 -12.16
N ASP A 520 25.69 -9.63 -11.49
CA ASP A 520 26.75 -9.92 -10.53
C ASP A 520 26.29 -10.86 -9.40
N TYR A 521 25.12 -10.61 -8.79
CA TYR A 521 24.58 -11.51 -7.78
C TYR A 521 24.23 -12.89 -8.36
N MET A 522 23.64 -12.92 -9.56
CA MET A 522 23.25 -14.17 -10.20
C MET A 522 24.47 -15.05 -10.50
N GLU A 523 25.52 -14.46 -11.06
CA GLU A 523 26.73 -15.16 -11.48
C GLU A 523 27.63 -15.52 -10.28
N ASN A 524 27.91 -14.55 -9.41
CA ASN A 524 28.93 -14.70 -8.35
C ASN A 524 28.39 -15.27 -7.04
N VAL A 525 27.07 -15.28 -6.83
CA VAL A 525 26.45 -15.81 -5.60
C VAL A 525 25.46 -16.92 -5.92
N PHE A 526 24.37 -16.65 -6.63
CA PHE A 526 23.29 -17.62 -6.79
C PHE A 526 23.74 -18.89 -7.52
N HIS A 527 24.22 -18.78 -8.76
CA HIS A 527 24.67 -19.93 -9.53
C HIS A 527 25.91 -20.60 -8.93
N LYS A 528 26.82 -19.80 -8.37
CA LYS A 528 28.05 -20.30 -7.77
C LYS A 528 27.80 -21.19 -6.55
N PHE A 529 26.77 -20.89 -5.76
CA PHE A 529 26.51 -21.56 -4.47
C PHE A 529 25.21 -22.39 -4.45
N GLU A 530 24.56 -22.58 -5.59
CA GLU A 530 23.30 -23.33 -5.71
C GLU A 530 23.41 -24.74 -5.12
N THR A 531 24.55 -25.42 -5.29
CA THR A 531 24.78 -26.79 -4.80
C THR A 531 24.83 -26.88 -3.27
N ILE A 532 25.07 -25.78 -2.54
CA ILE A 532 25.08 -25.77 -1.07
C ILE A 532 23.68 -26.11 -0.54
N ALA A 533 22.61 -25.82 -1.28
CA ALA A 533 21.26 -26.26 -0.95
C ALA A 533 21.15 -27.81 -0.88
N HIS A 534 22.05 -28.56 -1.49
CA HIS A 534 22.12 -30.02 -1.40
C HIS A 534 23.16 -30.51 -0.37
N GLY A 535 23.72 -29.58 0.41
CA GLY A 535 24.86 -29.81 1.30
C GLY A 535 26.15 -30.19 0.57
N GLN A 536 26.24 -29.85 -0.72
CA GLN A 536 27.44 -30.04 -1.53
C GLN A 536 28.22 -28.71 -1.53
N LEU A 537 29.38 -28.74 -0.89
CA LEU A 537 30.25 -27.59 -0.72
C LEU A 537 31.67 -28.00 -1.10
N ASP A 538 32.16 -27.54 -2.25
CA ASP A 538 33.51 -27.85 -2.73
C ASP A 538 34.57 -26.83 -2.24
N ASP A 539 35.84 -27.13 -2.48
CA ASP A 539 36.95 -26.28 -2.07
C ASP A 539 36.93 -24.89 -2.73
N GLU A 540 36.43 -24.77 -3.96
CA GLU A 540 36.34 -23.49 -4.67
C GLU A 540 35.25 -22.61 -4.05
N GLN A 541 34.10 -23.21 -3.72
CA GLN A 541 33.00 -22.54 -3.05
C GLN A 541 33.41 -22.09 -1.64
N ILE A 542 34.14 -22.92 -0.90
CA ILE A 542 34.67 -22.54 0.42
C ILE A 542 35.62 -21.34 0.30
N ALA A 543 36.57 -21.40 -0.64
CA ALA A 543 37.50 -20.29 -0.88
C ALA A 543 36.75 -19.01 -1.27
N ALA A 544 35.71 -19.13 -2.11
CA ALA A 544 34.88 -18.00 -2.50
C ALA A 544 34.09 -17.39 -1.33
N LEU A 545 33.47 -18.22 -0.48
CA LEU A 545 32.80 -17.76 0.75
C LEU A 545 33.79 -17.05 1.69
N GLN A 546 34.99 -17.60 1.86
CA GLN A 546 36.06 -16.98 2.65
C GLN A 546 36.50 -15.63 2.07
N ASN A 547 36.60 -15.51 0.74
CA ASN A 547 36.93 -14.24 0.07
C ASN A 547 35.86 -13.17 0.29
N PHE A 548 34.58 -13.56 0.39
CA PHE A 548 33.51 -12.65 0.81
C PHE A 548 33.51 -12.36 2.31
N GLY A 549 34.39 -13.00 3.08
CA GLY A 549 34.46 -12.89 4.53
C GLY A 549 33.28 -13.56 5.24
N VAL A 550 32.68 -14.59 4.63
CA VAL A 550 31.61 -15.39 5.25
C VAL A 550 32.20 -16.26 6.35
N THR A 551 31.64 -16.15 7.55
CA THR A 551 32.06 -16.91 8.73
C THR A 551 31.11 -18.05 9.07
N ALA A 552 29.89 -18.05 8.52
CA ALA A 552 28.89 -19.08 8.80
C ALA A 552 27.95 -19.39 7.63
N ILE A 553 27.44 -20.61 7.63
CA ILE A 553 26.34 -21.08 6.77
C ILE A 553 25.14 -21.32 7.68
N ILE A 554 24.00 -20.72 7.37
CA ILE A 554 22.76 -20.86 8.14
C ILE A 554 21.74 -21.63 7.32
N LEU A 555 21.30 -22.78 7.81
CA LEU A 555 20.28 -23.60 7.17
C LEU A 555 18.89 -23.27 7.76
N HIS A 556 17.95 -22.90 6.90
CA HIS A 556 16.54 -22.72 7.27
C HIS A 556 15.71 -23.93 6.87
N GLU A 557 15.44 -24.84 7.81
CA GLU A 557 14.74 -26.10 7.52
C GLU A 557 13.35 -25.89 6.90
N ASN A 558 12.65 -24.84 7.33
CA ASN A 558 11.32 -24.49 6.85
C ASN A 558 11.32 -23.81 5.46
N ALA A 559 12.49 -23.48 4.90
CA ALA A 559 12.64 -22.77 3.63
C ALA A 559 13.01 -23.67 2.44
N PHE A 560 12.79 -24.99 2.53
CA PHE A 560 13.08 -25.99 1.49
C PHE A 560 11.81 -26.50 0.78
N PRO A 561 11.15 -25.71 -0.09
CA PRO A 561 10.09 -26.23 -0.95
C PRO A 561 10.69 -27.06 -2.10
N GLU A 562 9.90 -27.99 -2.65
CA GLU A 562 10.32 -28.91 -3.73
C GLU A 562 10.90 -28.19 -4.97
N LYS A 563 10.46 -26.96 -5.23
CA LYS A 563 10.95 -26.13 -6.34
C LYS A 563 12.43 -25.71 -6.21
N VAL A 564 13.00 -25.82 -5.01
CA VAL A 564 14.39 -25.43 -4.72
C VAL A 564 15.29 -26.64 -4.61
N SER A 565 14.82 -27.65 -3.88
CA SER A 565 15.51 -28.91 -3.79
C SER A 565 14.49 -30.03 -3.89
N PRO A 566 14.74 -31.05 -4.72
CA PRO A 566 13.91 -32.25 -4.73
C PRO A 566 14.12 -33.10 -3.46
N PHE A 567 15.08 -32.74 -2.60
CA PHE A 567 15.40 -33.45 -1.37
C PHE A 567 14.93 -32.67 -0.13
N PRO A 568 14.53 -33.37 0.96
CA PRO A 568 14.24 -32.73 2.23
C PRO A 568 15.47 -32.00 2.80
N ALA A 569 15.24 -30.91 3.55
CA ALA A 569 16.29 -30.13 4.22
C ALA A 569 17.27 -30.99 5.05
N GLY A 570 16.77 -32.08 5.64
CA GLY A 570 17.58 -33.02 6.42
C GLY A 570 18.70 -33.71 5.64
N VAL A 571 18.60 -33.84 4.31
CA VAL A 571 19.69 -34.36 3.46
C VAL A 571 20.83 -33.35 3.41
N ALA A 572 20.52 -32.08 3.14
CA ALA A 572 21.50 -31.01 3.13
C ALA A 572 22.16 -30.85 4.51
N LEU A 573 21.35 -30.85 5.58
CA LEU A 573 21.85 -30.76 6.96
C LEU A 573 22.82 -31.88 7.29
N ARG A 574 22.47 -33.14 6.95
CA ARG A 574 23.35 -34.30 7.18
C ARG A 574 24.69 -34.15 6.47
N ASN A 575 24.67 -33.73 5.20
CA ASN A 575 25.88 -33.55 4.41
C ASN A 575 26.76 -32.42 4.97
N LEU A 576 26.16 -31.31 5.39
CA LEU A 576 26.88 -30.18 6.01
C LEU A 576 27.49 -30.56 7.36
N LEU A 577 26.78 -31.32 8.19
CA LEU A 577 27.29 -31.81 9.47
C LEU A 577 28.43 -32.84 9.31
N ALA A 578 28.43 -33.59 8.20
CA ALA A 578 29.50 -34.54 7.86
C ALA A 578 30.70 -33.86 7.16
N HIS A 579 30.59 -32.59 6.79
CA HIS A 579 31.62 -31.90 6.02
C HIS A 579 32.86 -31.60 6.89
N PRO A 580 34.08 -32.01 6.50
CA PRO A 580 35.26 -31.95 7.36
C PRO A 580 35.74 -30.53 7.73
N ARG A 581 35.30 -29.51 6.98
CA ARG A 581 35.62 -28.09 7.22
C ARG A 581 34.52 -27.31 7.92
N LEU A 582 33.38 -27.92 8.23
CA LEU A 582 32.28 -27.27 8.93
C LEU A 582 32.19 -27.79 10.36
N LYS A 583 31.80 -26.90 11.26
CA LYS A 583 31.52 -27.23 12.66
C LYS A 583 30.16 -26.65 13.00
N LEU A 584 29.31 -27.45 13.62
CA LEU A 584 28.04 -26.96 14.14
C LEU A 584 28.30 -25.92 15.22
N LEU A 585 27.73 -24.73 15.03
CA LEU A 585 27.86 -23.61 15.97
C LEU A 585 26.68 -23.59 16.96
N ALA A 586 25.46 -23.65 16.45
CA ALA A 586 24.23 -23.69 17.24
C ALA A 586 23.05 -24.23 16.41
N GLN A 587 21.95 -24.56 17.09
CA GLN A 587 20.66 -24.93 16.51
C GLN A 587 19.55 -24.21 17.31
N ASP A 588 18.49 -23.79 16.64
CA ASP A 588 17.32 -23.11 17.24
C ASP A 588 16.17 -24.10 17.52
#